data_AF-A0A9E5WFX8-F1
#
_entry.id   AF-A0A9E5WFX8-F1
#
_cell.length_a   1.000
_cell.length_b   1.000
_cell.length_c   1.000
_cell.angle_alpha   90.00
_cell.angle_beta   90.00
_cell.angle_gamma   90.00
#
_symmetry.space_group_name_H-M   'P 1'
#
loop_
_entity.id
_entity.type
_entity.pdbx_description
1 polymer ?
#
loop_
_entity_poly.entity_id
_entity_poly.type
_entity_poly.pdbx_seq_one_letter_code
_entity_poly.pdbx_strand_id
1 'polypeptide(L)'
;MYIIGQTGTGKSTLLLNMMQQDIANGQGFCLIDPHGDLAELALKVAGPDCIYWNVADPDCPYGYNPLPYSPAKFRPLIASALIDTLKKQWSDAWGARMEHLLRFAILALLERPHSSIADIMPLFLNKEFRATVVRQIKEPAVKAFWEAEYPRMVSRNGPDGIAPISQSIDRRFP
;
A
#
# COMPACT_ATOMS: atom_id res chain seq x y z
N MET A 1 22.58 -10.30 -12.90
CA MET A 1 23.87 -9.82 -12.37
C MET A 1 23.72 -9.57 -10.88
N TYR A 2 24.70 -9.92 -10.05
CA TYR A 2 24.69 -9.68 -8.61
C TYR A 2 26.02 -9.01 -8.22
N ILE A 3 25.97 -7.81 -7.63
CA ILE A 3 27.14 -6.99 -7.32
C ILE A 3 27.33 -6.95 -5.80
N ILE A 4 28.51 -7.36 -5.31
CA ILE A 4 28.86 -7.36 -3.89
C ILE A 4 30.13 -6.52 -3.70
N GLY A 5 30.15 -5.68 -2.66
CA GLY A 5 31.31 -4.89 -2.29
C GLY A 5 31.04 -3.99 -1.09
N GLN A 6 32.07 -3.66 -0.31
CA GLN A 6 31.94 -2.74 0.83
C GLN A 6 31.57 -1.31 0.37
N THR A 7 31.10 -0.47 1.29
CA THR A 7 30.85 0.96 0.97
C THR A 7 32.11 1.62 0.42
N GLY A 8 31.97 2.48 -0.59
CA GLY A 8 33.10 3.16 -1.24
C GLY A 8 33.85 2.34 -2.31
N THR A 9 33.49 1.08 -2.56
CA THR A 9 34.15 0.23 -3.58
C THR A 9 33.69 0.48 -5.03
N GLY A 10 32.94 1.55 -5.29
CA GLY A 10 32.51 1.92 -6.66
C GLY A 10 31.25 1.23 -7.18
N LYS A 11 30.47 0.54 -6.33
CA LYS A 11 29.20 -0.08 -6.73
C LYS A 11 28.22 0.90 -7.38
N SER A 12 28.01 2.07 -6.75
CA SER A 12 27.12 3.11 -7.27
C SER A 12 27.61 3.65 -8.61
N THR A 13 28.93 3.81 -8.77
CA THR A 13 29.55 4.20 -10.04
C THR A 13 29.32 3.16 -11.13
N LEU A 14 29.48 1.87 -10.82
CA LEU A 14 29.20 0.78 -11.77
C LEU A 14 27.73 0.80 -12.21
N LEU A 15 26.80 0.89 -11.26
CA LEU A 15 25.36 0.95 -11.54
C LEU A 15 25.01 2.18 -12.39
N LEU A 16 25.57 3.35 -12.07
CA LEU A 16 25.33 4.58 -12.84
C LEU A 16 25.79 4.45 -14.29
N ASN A 17 26.97 3.87 -14.52
CA ASN A 17 27.48 3.63 -15.88
C ASN A 17 26.57 2.69 -16.68
N MET A 18 26.04 1.64 -16.03
CA MET A 18 25.08 0.74 -16.67
C MET A 18 23.78 1.45 -17.02
N MET A 19 23.24 2.25 -16.11
CA MET A 19 22.05 3.07 -16.36
C MET A 19 22.27 4.05 -17.53
N GLN A 20 23.43 4.71 -17.60
CA GLN A 20 23.76 5.58 -18.73
C GLN A 20 23.82 4.84 -20.06
N GLN A 21 24.38 3.62 -20.05
CA GLN A 21 24.40 2.77 -21.22
C GLN A 21 22.98 2.36 -21.65
N ASP A 22 22.11 2.01 -20.71
CA ASP A 22 20.72 1.67 -21.00
C ASP A 22 19.97 2.87 -21.59
N ILE A 23 20.11 4.07 -21.00
CA ILE A 23 19.56 5.33 -21.53
C ILE A 23 20.05 5.59 -22.96
N ALA A 24 21.35 5.47 -23.20
CA ALA A 24 21.95 5.71 -24.52
C ALA A 24 21.43 4.72 -25.59
N ASN A 25 21.08 3.51 -25.18
CA ASN A 25 20.49 2.49 -26.03
C ASN A 25 18.95 2.56 -26.13
N GLY A 26 18.31 3.55 -25.49
CA GLY A 26 16.85 3.68 -25.45
C GLY A 26 16.16 2.58 -24.63
N GLN A 27 16.86 1.97 -23.67
CA GLN A 27 16.36 0.92 -22.79
C GLN A 27 15.88 1.53 -21.47
N GLY A 28 14.63 1.24 -21.10
CA GLY A 28 14.05 1.67 -19.83
C GLY A 28 14.53 0.81 -18.67
N PHE A 29 14.68 1.42 -17.49
CA PHE A 29 14.98 0.71 -16.24
C PHE A 29 14.22 1.33 -15.06
N CYS A 30 14.20 0.62 -13.94
CA CYS A 30 13.68 1.11 -12.66
C CYS A 30 14.79 1.01 -11.61
N LEU A 31 15.11 2.12 -10.97
CA LEU A 31 16.02 2.19 -9.83
C LEU A 31 15.20 2.29 -8.54
N ILE A 32 15.44 1.37 -7.61
CA ILE A 32 14.92 1.46 -6.24
C ILE A 32 16.13 1.70 -5.33
N ASP A 33 16.22 2.90 -4.77
CA ASP A 33 17.32 3.34 -3.93
C ASP A 33 16.81 3.85 -2.57
N PRO A 34 16.95 3.05 -1.50
CA PRO A 34 16.53 3.45 -0.15
C PRO A 34 17.33 4.62 0.44
N HIS A 35 18.52 4.90 -0.09
CA HIS A 35 19.41 5.95 0.41
C HIS A 35 19.29 7.27 -0.37
N GLY A 36 18.94 7.17 -1.66
CA GLY A 36 18.63 8.30 -2.54
C GLY A 36 19.84 8.93 -3.24
N ASP A 37 21.06 8.68 -2.76
CA ASP A 37 22.29 9.23 -3.30
C ASP A 37 22.55 8.80 -4.75
N LEU A 38 22.26 7.54 -5.08
CA LEU A 38 22.38 7.05 -6.45
C LEU A 38 21.23 7.56 -7.33
N ALA A 39 20.01 7.69 -6.79
CA ALA A 39 18.88 8.24 -7.51
C ALA A 39 19.10 9.70 -7.93
N GLU A 40 19.64 10.53 -7.03
CA GLU A 40 20.01 11.92 -7.34
C GLU A 40 21.09 12.01 -8.44
N LEU A 41 22.07 11.10 -8.43
CA LEU A 41 23.08 11.02 -9.48
C LEU A 41 22.49 10.57 -10.82
N ALA A 42 21.61 9.57 -10.81
CA ALA A 42 20.93 9.09 -12.00
C ALA A 42 20.04 10.17 -12.62
N LEU A 43 19.38 11.00 -11.81
CA LEU A 43 18.52 12.09 -12.28
C LEU A 43 19.28 13.13 -13.11
N LYS A 44 20.56 13.38 -12.80
CA LYS A 44 21.41 14.33 -13.56
C LYS A 44 21.69 13.89 -14.99
N VAL A 45 21.54 12.60 -15.28
CA VAL A 45 21.83 12.00 -16.59
C VAL A 45 20.57 11.42 -17.24
N ALA A 46 19.43 11.50 -16.55
CA ALA A 46 18.17 10.96 -17.01
C ALA A 46 17.57 11.80 -18.15
N GLY A 47 16.84 11.13 -19.04
CA GLY A 47 16.11 11.78 -20.14
C GLY A 47 14.82 12.47 -19.68
N PRO A 48 14.13 13.18 -20.60
CA PRO A 48 12.91 13.92 -20.30
C PRO A 48 11.74 13.03 -19.81
N ASP A 49 11.74 11.74 -20.15
CA ASP A 49 10.71 10.77 -19.75
C ASP A 49 10.94 10.18 -18.34
N CYS A 50 11.92 10.70 -17.59
CA CYS A 50 12.25 10.20 -16.26
C CYS A 50 11.14 10.55 -15.25
N ILE A 51 10.67 9.52 -14.53
CA ILE A 51 9.79 9.68 -13.37
C ILE A 51 10.65 9.55 -12.11
N TYR A 52 10.86 10.66 -11.42
CA TYR A 52 11.48 10.66 -10.10
C TYR A 52 10.41 10.61 -9.01
N TRP A 53 10.29 9.46 -8.36
CA TRP A 53 9.30 9.23 -7.30
C TRP A 53 9.97 9.15 -5.93
N ASN A 54 10.00 10.28 -5.22
CA ASN A 54 10.52 10.35 -3.86
C ASN A 54 9.36 10.27 -2.84
N VAL A 55 9.23 9.14 -2.15
CA VAL A 55 8.16 8.91 -1.16
C VAL A 55 8.34 9.74 0.11
N ALA A 56 9.56 10.19 0.40
CA ALA A 56 9.87 11.00 1.58
C ALA A 56 9.64 12.50 1.35
N ASP A 57 9.41 12.92 0.11
CA ASP A 57 9.17 14.32 -0.26
C ASP A 57 7.66 14.64 -0.22
N PRO A 58 7.21 15.54 0.68
CA PRO A 58 5.80 15.93 0.76
C PRO A 58 5.27 16.62 -0.50
N ASP A 59 6.14 17.26 -1.29
CA ASP A 59 5.78 17.97 -2.53
C ASP A 59 5.82 17.03 -3.75
N CYS A 60 6.14 15.76 -3.55
CA CYS A 60 6.18 14.77 -4.62
C CYS A 60 4.79 14.62 -5.27
N PRO A 61 4.67 14.84 -6.59
CA PRO A 61 3.37 14.82 -7.27
C PRO A 61 2.79 13.39 -7.42
N TYR A 62 3.58 12.37 -7.11
CA TYR A 62 3.22 10.97 -7.30
C TYR A 62 2.76 10.33 -5.99
N GLY A 63 1.48 9.97 -5.94
CA GLY A 63 0.94 9.12 -4.88
C GLY A 63 1.05 7.63 -5.21
N TYR A 64 0.95 6.79 -4.18
CA TYR A 64 0.86 5.34 -4.34
C TYR A 64 -0.38 4.78 -3.67
N ASN A 65 -1.14 4.01 -4.46
CA ASN A 65 -2.30 3.30 -3.98
C ASN A 65 -2.10 1.78 -4.14
N PRO A 66 -1.86 1.04 -3.04
CA PRO A 66 -1.71 -0.41 -3.07
C PRO A 66 -3.04 -1.17 -3.23
N LEU A 67 -4.16 -0.47 -3.42
CA LEU A 67 -5.47 -1.04 -3.72
C LEU A 67 -5.89 -0.75 -5.16
N PRO A 68 -5.12 -1.18 -6.18
CA PRO A 68 -5.54 -0.99 -7.56
C PRO A 68 -6.80 -1.82 -7.84
N TYR A 69 -7.69 -1.28 -8.66
CA TYR A 69 -8.81 -2.06 -9.18
C TYR A 69 -8.27 -3.31 -9.87
N SER A 70 -8.62 -4.48 -9.32
CA SER A 70 -8.00 -5.74 -9.70
C SER A 70 -9.05 -6.79 -10.05
N PRO A 71 -8.78 -7.66 -11.05
CA PRO A 71 -9.61 -8.81 -11.35
C PRO A 71 -9.86 -9.68 -10.11
N ALA A 72 -11.08 -10.21 -9.97
CA ALA A 72 -11.52 -10.95 -8.77
C ALA A 72 -10.53 -12.04 -8.31
N LYS A 73 -9.93 -12.77 -9.26
CA LYS A 73 -8.96 -13.84 -9.00
C LYS A 73 -7.69 -13.39 -8.25
N PHE A 74 -7.29 -12.12 -8.35
CA PHE A 74 -6.08 -11.60 -7.70
C PHE A 74 -6.35 -10.91 -6.37
N ARG A 75 -7.61 -10.55 -6.08
CA ARG A 75 -7.96 -9.79 -4.87
C ARG A 75 -7.54 -10.49 -3.56
N PRO A 76 -7.72 -11.82 -3.39
CA PRO A 76 -7.26 -12.50 -2.16
C PRO A 76 -5.73 -12.47 -1.98
N LEU A 77 -4.99 -12.53 -3.09
CA LEU A 77 -3.53 -12.46 -3.08
C LEU A 77 -3.05 -11.05 -2.68
N ILE A 78 -3.64 -10.02 -3.30
CA ILE A 78 -3.35 -8.61 -2.99
C ILE A 78 -3.70 -8.31 -1.53
N ALA A 79 -4.87 -8.74 -1.07
CA ALA A 79 -5.30 -8.55 0.31
C ALA A 79 -4.34 -9.22 1.30
N SER A 80 -3.90 -10.45 1.03
CA SER A 80 -2.95 -11.15 1.90
C SER A 80 -1.58 -10.46 1.91
N ALA A 81 -1.06 -10.05 0.76
CA ALA A 81 0.21 -9.33 0.67
C ALA A 81 0.18 -8.00 1.45
N LEU A 82 -0.92 -7.25 1.35
CA LEU A 82 -1.09 -6.00 2.10
C LEU A 82 -1.21 -6.26 3.61
N ILE A 83 -2.00 -7.26 4.02
CA ILE A 83 -2.12 -7.67 5.42
C ILE A 83 -0.76 -8.07 6.00
N ASP A 84 0.01 -8.89 5.30
CA ASP A 84 1.33 -9.34 5.76
C ASP A 84 2.30 -8.16 5.90
N THR A 85 2.20 -7.17 5.00
CA THR A 85 2.99 -5.94 5.06
C THR A 85 2.62 -5.10 6.28
N LEU A 86 1.33 -4.87 6.51
CA LEU A 86 0.84 -4.11 7.67
C LEU A 86 1.15 -4.82 8.99
N LYS A 87 1.08 -6.14 9.02
CA LYS A 87 1.44 -6.97 10.18
C LYS A 87 2.91 -6.81 10.58
N LYS A 88 3.81 -6.77 9.59
CA LYS A 88 5.23 -6.51 9.86
C LYS A 88 5.46 -5.09 10.36
N GLN A 89 4.71 -4.12 9.82
CA GLN A 89 4.85 -2.71 10.19
C GLN A 89 4.31 -2.39 11.60
N TRP A 90 3.25 -3.09 12.02
CA TRP A 90 2.53 -2.87 13.28
C TRP A 90 2.56 -4.10 14.20
N SER A 91 3.67 -4.83 14.25
CA SER A 91 3.80 -6.08 15.02
C SER A 91 3.32 -5.98 16.46
N ASP A 92 3.59 -4.85 17.11
CA ASP A 92 3.34 -4.63 18.55
C ASP A 92 1.87 -4.31 18.85
N ALA A 93 1.11 -3.88 17.85
CA ALA A 93 -0.32 -3.55 17.95
C ALA A 93 -1.21 -4.54 17.18
N TRP A 94 -0.63 -5.61 16.63
CA TRP A 94 -1.35 -6.56 15.78
C TRP A 94 -2.08 -7.63 16.58
N GLY A 95 -3.36 -7.84 16.26
CA GLY A 95 -4.18 -8.89 16.87
C GLY A 95 -5.10 -9.55 15.85
N ALA A 96 -5.55 -10.78 16.16
CA ALA A 96 -6.41 -11.57 15.28
C ALA A 96 -7.69 -10.84 14.84
N ARG A 97 -8.28 -10.05 15.75
CA ARG A 97 -9.44 -9.19 15.44
C ARG A 97 -9.10 -8.10 14.43
N MET A 98 -7.99 -7.40 14.62
CA MET A 98 -7.55 -6.33 13.72
C MET A 98 -7.28 -6.87 12.32
N GLU A 99 -6.58 -8.00 12.24
CA GLU A 99 -6.33 -8.70 10.97
C GLU A 99 -7.64 -9.04 10.25
N HIS A 100 -8.60 -9.62 10.97
CA HIS A 100 -9.91 -9.99 10.41
C HIS A 100 -10.66 -8.77 9.87
N LEU A 101 -10.75 -7.69 10.66
CA LEU A 101 -11.39 -6.44 10.26
C LEU A 101 -10.70 -5.85 9.01
N LEU A 102 -9.37 -5.70 9.03
CA LEU A 102 -8.61 -5.14 7.91
C LEU A 102 -8.75 -5.99 6.65
N ARG A 103 -8.74 -7.32 6.77
CA ARG A 103 -8.89 -8.24 5.63
C ARG A 103 -10.20 -8.00 4.91
N PHE A 104 -11.32 -7.92 5.64
CA PHE A 104 -12.63 -7.68 5.03
C PHE A 104 -12.82 -6.25 4.53
N ALA A 105 -12.14 -5.27 5.12
CA ALA A 105 -12.07 -3.91 4.58
C ALA A 105 -11.33 -3.87 3.25
N ILE A 106 -10.12 -4.42 3.18
CA ILE A 106 -9.31 -4.45 1.97
C ILE A 106 -10.03 -5.21 0.85
N LEU A 107 -10.63 -6.36 1.15
CA LEU A 107 -11.39 -7.13 0.15
C LEU A 107 -12.59 -6.35 -0.41
N ALA A 108 -13.33 -5.64 0.44
CA ALA A 108 -14.44 -4.80 -0.01
C ALA A 108 -13.97 -3.64 -0.89
N LEU A 109 -12.87 -2.98 -0.51
CA LEU A 109 -12.30 -1.86 -1.27
C LEU A 109 -11.72 -2.30 -2.63
N LEU A 110 -11.14 -3.50 -2.72
CA LEU A 110 -10.64 -4.07 -3.98
C LEU A 110 -11.75 -4.40 -5.00
N GLU A 111 -13.01 -4.46 -4.58
CA GLU A 111 -14.15 -4.63 -5.47
C GLU A 111 -14.60 -3.31 -6.12
N ARG A 112 -14.19 -2.18 -5.57
CA ARG A 112 -14.63 -0.83 -5.96
C ARG A 112 -13.56 -0.12 -6.79
N PRO A 113 -13.93 0.54 -7.91
CA PRO A 113 -13.00 1.40 -8.63
C PRO A 113 -12.66 2.65 -7.79
N HIS A 114 -11.44 3.16 -7.92
CA HIS A 114 -10.95 4.37 -7.25
C HIS A 114 -10.94 4.30 -5.71
N SER A 115 -10.84 3.10 -5.13
CA SER A 115 -10.69 2.95 -3.69
C SER A 115 -9.24 3.05 -3.24
N SER A 116 -8.99 3.52 -2.02
CA SER A 116 -7.65 3.71 -1.44
C SER A 116 -7.58 3.25 0.02
N ILE A 117 -6.37 3.13 0.58
CA ILE A 117 -6.18 2.82 2.01
C ILE A 117 -6.92 3.83 2.90
N ALA A 118 -7.01 5.09 2.49
CA ALA A 118 -7.73 6.13 3.24
C ALA A 118 -9.22 5.82 3.42
N ASP A 119 -9.81 4.96 2.57
CA ASP A 119 -11.20 4.53 2.68
C ASP A 119 -11.44 3.51 3.80
N ILE A 120 -10.39 2.91 4.39
CA ILE A 120 -10.53 1.88 5.43
C ILE A 120 -11.23 2.46 6.67
N MET A 121 -10.83 3.65 7.12
CA MET A 121 -11.42 4.29 8.31
C MET A 121 -12.89 4.72 8.08
N PRO A 122 -13.23 5.42 6.98
CA PRO A 122 -14.61 5.67 6.59
C PRO A 122 -15.48 4.41 6.53
N LEU A 123 -14.93 3.27 6.07
CA LEU A 123 -15.69 2.03 5.98
C LEU A 123 -16.18 1.53 7.36
N PHE A 124 -15.37 1.72 8.40
CA PHE A 124 -15.76 1.37 9.77
C PHE A 124 -16.61 2.46 10.44
N LEU A 125 -16.24 3.73 10.28
CA LEU A 125 -16.83 4.83 11.06
C LEU A 125 -18.07 5.46 10.42
N ASN A 126 -18.13 5.53 9.09
CA ASN A 126 -19.20 6.20 8.35
C ASN A 126 -20.21 5.17 7.80
N LYS A 127 -21.43 5.17 8.34
CA LYS A 127 -22.48 4.21 7.99
C LYS A 127 -22.98 4.40 6.55
N GLU A 128 -23.11 5.65 6.11
CA GLU A 128 -23.56 6.02 4.77
C GLU A 128 -22.54 5.56 3.73
N PHE A 129 -21.26 5.89 3.93
CA PHE A 129 -20.17 5.45 3.08
C PHE A 129 -20.10 3.92 3.00
N ARG A 130 -20.14 3.24 4.16
CA ARG A 130 -20.19 1.77 4.20
C ARG A 130 -21.35 1.20 3.40
N ALA A 131 -22.55 1.77 3.51
CA ALA A 131 -23.71 1.33 2.72
C ALA A 131 -23.50 1.53 1.20
N THR A 132 -22.74 2.54 0.78
CA THR A 132 -22.37 2.69 -0.65
C THR A 132 -21.41 1.59 -1.11
N VAL A 133 -20.40 1.25 -0.30
CA VAL A 133 -19.42 0.21 -0.62
C VAL A 133 -20.07 -1.17 -0.63
N VAL A 134 -20.83 -1.51 0.41
CA VAL A 134 -21.46 -2.84 0.56
C VAL A 134 -22.40 -3.18 -0.60
N ARG A 135 -23.09 -2.18 -1.16
CA ARG A 135 -23.97 -2.37 -2.34
C ARG A 135 -23.22 -2.83 -3.60
N GLN A 136 -21.93 -2.57 -3.70
CA GLN A 136 -21.11 -2.89 -4.87
C GLN A 136 -20.35 -4.22 -4.74
N ILE A 137 -20.34 -4.82 -3.53
CA ILE A 137 -19.64 -6.07 -3.24
C ILE A 137 -20.33 -7.23 -3.96
N LYS A 138 -19.56 -8.01 -4.73
CA LYS A 138 -20.04 -9.20 -5.43
C LYS A 138 -19.70 -10.48 -4.67
N GLU A 139 -18.60 -10.49 -3.92
CA GLU A 139 -18.16 -11.66 -3.17
C GLU A 139 -19.09 -11.96 -1.99
N PRO A 140 -19.80 -13.11 -1.97
CA PRO A 140 -20.79 -13.41 -0.93
C PRO A 140 -20.23 -13.40 0.49
N ALA A 141 -19.00 -13.92 0.68
CA ALA A 141 -18.35 -13.96 1.98
C ALA A 141 -18.06 -12.55 2.53
N VAL A 142 -17.59 -11.65 1.66
CA VAL A 142 -17.29 -10.26 2.05
C VAL A 142 -18.59 -9.52 2.35
N LYS A 143 -19.64 -9.75 1.56
CA LYS A 143 -20.96 -9.14 1.80
C LYS A 143 -21.57 -9.62 3.12
N ALA A 144 -21.51 -10.92 3.40
CA ALA A 144 -22.02 -11.50 4.65
C ALA A 144 -21.32 -10.93 5.89
N PHE A 145 -20.00 -10.70 5.82
CA PHE A 145 -19.27 -10.03 6.89
C PHE A 145 -19.86 -8.65 7.18
N TRP A 146 -20.05 -7.82 6.16
CA TRP A 146 -20.50 -6.43 6.34
C TRP A 146 -21.97 -6.30 6.72
N GLU A 147 -22.84 -7.20 6.24
CA GLU A 147 -24.28 -7.16 6.50
C GLU A 147 -24.67 -7.82 7.83
N ALA A 148 -23.94 -8.86 8.28
CA ALA A 148 -24.32 -9.65 9.45
C ALA A 148 -23.27 -9.63 10.56
N GLU A 149 -22.00 -9.89 10.24
CA GLU A 149 -20.96 -10.09 11.25
C GLU A 149 -20.51 -8.77 11.90
N TYR A 150 -20.14 -7.79 11.08
CA TYR A 150 -19.67 -6.49 11.55
C TYR A 150 -20.70 -5.74 12.43
N PRO A 151 -22.00 -5.65 12.06
CA PRO A 151 -23.00 -5.04 12.93
C PRO A 151 -23.13 -5.73 14.29
N ARG A 152 -23.03 -7.07 14.34
CA ARG A 152 -23.03 -7.84 15.60
C ARG A 152 -21.80 -7.53 16.45
N MET A 153 -20.64 -7.37 15.83
CA MET A 153 -19.40 -7.00 16.52
C MET A 153 -19.47 -5.61 17.15
N VAL A 154 -20.05 -4.63 16.44
CA VAL A 154 -20.23 -3.25 16.94
C VAL A 154 -21.27 -3.23 18.08
N SER A 155 -22.40 -3.92 17.90
CA SER A 155 -23.46 -3.99 18.91
C SER A 155 -23.02 -4.65 20.22
N ARG A 156 -22.08 -5.61 20.16
CA ARG A 156 -21.62 -6.36 21.34
C ARG A 156 -20.47 -5.70 22.11
N ASN A 157 -19.68 -4.84 21.46
CA ASN A 157 -18.45 -4.29 22.03
C ASN A 157 -18.43 -2.75 22.18
N GLY A 158 -19.48 -2.04 21.78
CA GLY A 158 -19.47 -0.57 21.78
C GLY A 158 -18.41 0.05 20.83
N PRO A 159 -18.19 1.38 20.88
CA PRO A 159 -17.26 2.11 20.02
C PRO A 159 -15.79 1.65 20.11
N ASP A 160 -15.42 0.96 21.19
CA ASP A 160 -14.03 0.56 21.50
C ASP A 160 -13.46 -0.51 20.56
N GLY A 161 -14.31 -1.16 19.76
CA GLY A 161 -13.92 -2.26 18.88
C GLY A 161 -13.06 -1.88 17.67
N ILE A 162 -12.92 -0.59 17.35
CA ILE A 162 -12.16 -0.03 16.21
C ILE A 162 -10.92 0.75 16.70
N ALA A 163 -10.81 1.01 18.00
CA ALA A 163 -9.74 1.80 18.61
C ALA A 163 -8.32 1.34 18.24
N PRO A 164 -8.00 0.02 18.15
CA PRO A 164 -6.65 -0.42 17.76
C PRO A 164 -6.28 -0.05 16.32
N ILE A 165 -7.27 -0.02 15.41
CA ILE A 165 -7.04 0.33 13.99
C ILE A 165 -6.82 1.85 13.88
N SER A 166 -7.67 2.66 14.51
CA SER A 166 -7.52 4.12 14.52
C SER A 166 -6.18 4.53 15.11
N GLN A 167 -5.82 3.98 16.28
CA GLN A 167 -4.56 4.28 16.95
C GLN A 167 -3.34 3.84 16.14
N SER A 168 -3.41 2.76 15.36
CA SER A 168 -2.27 2.30 14.56
C SER A 168 -2.05 3.13 13.30
N ILE A 169 -3.12 3.67 12.71
CA ILE A 169 -3.06 4.54 11.54
C ILE A 169 -2.62 5.96 11.96
N ASP A 170 -3.22 6.53 13.00
CA ASP A 170 -2.93 7.91 13.44
C ASP A 170 -1.50 8.08 14.00
N ARG A 171 -0.90 7.03 14.58
CA ARG A 171 0.42 7.14 15.24
C ARG A 171 1.61 7.24 14.28
N ARG A 172 1.42 7.01 12.97
CA ARG A 172 2.52 6.98 11.99
C ARG A 172 2.24 7.68 10.66
N PHE A 173 1.04 8.22 10.46
CA PHE A 173 0.70 9.08 9.33
C PHE A 173 0.25 10.44 9.88
N PRO A 174 1.19 11.37 10.17
CA PRO A 174 0.87 12.75 10.53
C PRO A 174 0.26 13.53 9.36
#